data_AF-Q9AFR3-F1
#
_entry.id   AF-Q9AFR3-F1
#
_cell.length_a   1.000
_cell.length_b   1.000
_cell.length_c   1.000
_cell.angle_alpha   90.00
_cell.angle_beta   90.00
_cell.angle_gamma   90.00
#
_symmetry.space_group_name_H-M   'P 1'
#
loop_
_entity.id
_entity.type
_entity.pdbx_description
1 polymer ?
#
loop_
_entity_poly.entity_id
_entity_poly.type
_entity_poly.pdbx_seq_one_letter_code
_entity_poly.pdbx_strand_id
1 'polypeptide(L)'
;MTHMTKTVSTSKKTRKQHSPEFCSEALKLAERIGVAAAARELSLYESQLYAWRSKLQQQMTSSERESELAAENARLKRQLAEQAEELAILQKAATYFAKRLK
;
A
#
# COMPACT_ATOMS: atom_id res chain seq x y z
N MET A 1 -42.95 -18.46 7.60
CA MET A 1 -42.68 -17.46 8.64
C MET A 1 -41.53 -16.59 8.18
N THR A 2 -41.81 -15.34 7.84
CA THR A 2 -40.85 -14.32 7.39
C THR A 2 -40.09 -13.76 8.58
N HIS A 3 -38.77 -13.93 8.62
CA HIS A 3 -37.91 -13.20 9.56
C HIS A 3 -37.35 -11.96 8.88
N MET A 4 -37.93 -10.79 9.20
CA MET A 4 -37.34 -9.49 8.91
C MET A 4 -36.37 -9.14 10.04
N THR A 5 -35.07 -9.09 9.75
CA THR A 5 -34.06 -8.54 10.65
C THR A 5 -34.07 -7.01 10.54
N LYS A 6 -34.47 -6.33 11.61
CA LYS A 6 -34.38 -4.86 11.72
C LYS A 6 -32.91 -4.46 11.92
N THR A 7 -32.33 -3.76 10.97
CA THR A 7 -31.02 -3.11 11.14
C THR A 7 -31.20 -1.79 11.89
N VAL A 8 -30.59 -1.69 13.08
CA VAL A 8 -30.54 -0.45 13.86
C VAL A 8 -29.46 0.45 13.24
N SER A 9 -29.85 1.55 12.60
CA SER A 9 -28.90 2.54 12.08
C SER A 9 -28.32 3.36 13.25
N THR A 10 -27.07 3.08 13.63
CA THR A 10 -26.34 3.96 14.54
C THR A 10 -25.87 5.19 13.78
N SER A 11 -26.41 6.36 14.11
CA SER A 11 -25.95 7.65 13.58
C SER A 11 -24.52 7.91 14.08
N LYS A 12 -23.52 7.68 13.23
CA LYS A 12 -22.11 7.98 13.54
C LYS A 12 -21.90 9.50 13.44
N LYS A 13 -21.58 10.14 14.57
CA LYS A 13 -21.02 11.51 14.59
C LYS A 13 -19.87 11.60 13.58
N THR A 14 -19.97 12.52 12.64
CA THR A 14 -18.91 12.83 11.67
C THR A 14 -17.68 13.29 12.43
N ARG A 15 -16.63 12.47 12.46
CA ARG A 15 -15.34 12.84 13.06
C ARG A 15 -14.78 14.04 12.30
N LYS A 16 -14.31 15.07 13.03
CA LYS A 16 -13.57 16.19 12.43
C LYS A 16 -12.36 15.62 11.69
N GLN A 17 -12.29 15.84 10.38
CA GLN A 17 -11.13 15.46 9.57
C GLN A 17 -10.22 16.68 9.48
N HIS A 18 -8.93 16.46 9.72
CA HIS A 18 -7.90 17.47 9.52
C HIS A 18 -7.33 17.32 8.10
N SER A 19 -6.95 18.44 7.48
CA SER A 19 -6.32 18.41 6.16
C SER A 19 -4.92 17.75 6.25
N PRO A 20 -4.42 17.15 5.14
CA PRO A 20 -3.08 16.57 5.12
C PRO A 20 -1.98 17.59 5.46
N GLU A 21 -2.13 18.83 4.98
CA GLU A 21 -1.18 19.93 5.21
C GLU A 21 -1.12 20.27 6.70
N PHE A 22 -2.29 20.44 7.33
CA PHE A 22 -2.37 20.70 8.77
C PHE A 22 -1.75 19.57 9.60
N CYS A 23 -2.02 18.30 9.24
CA CYS A 23 -1.38 17.17 9.91
C CYS A 23 0.15 17.23 9.77
N SER A 24 0.66 17.60 8.60
CA SER A 24 2.11 17.70 8.35
C SER A 24 2.77 18.83 9.15
N GLU A 25 2.13 19.99 9.23
CA GLU A 25 2.63 21.13 10.02
C GLU A 25 2.58 20.84 11.51
N ALA A 26 1.51 20.19 11.98
CA ALA A 26 1.37 19.76 13.36
C ALA A 26 2.47 18.76 13.76
N LEU A 27 2.83 17.83 12.86
CA LEU A 27 3.93 16.89 13.10
C LEU A 27 5.30 17.60 13.11
N LYS A 28 5.56 18.54 12.17
CA LYS A 28 6.79 19.37 12.19
C LYS A 28 6.91 20.20 13.47
N LEU A 29 5.79 20.75 13.94
CA LEU A 29 5.76 21.46 15.22
C LEU A 29 6.10 20.50 16.37
N ALA A 30 5.47 19.32 16.41
CA ALA A 30 5.74 18.31 17.42
C ALA A 30 7.19 17.81 17.43
N GLU A 31 7.89 17.79 16.29
CA GLU A 31 9.32 17.48 16.22
C GLU A 31 10.19 18.58 16.87
N ARG A 32 9.79 19.84 16.73
CA ARG A 32 10.54 21.00 17.24
C ARG A 32 10.34 21.24 18.74
N ILE A 33 9.10 21.16 19.22
CA ILE A 33 8.74 21.54 20.60
C ILE A 33 8.25 20.37 21.45
N GLY A 34 8.14 19.17 20.87
CA GLY A 34 7.61 17.98 21.53
C GLY A 34 6.09 17.84 21.36
N VAL A 35 5.61 16.59 21.45
CA VAL A 35 4.21 16.22 21.20
C VAL A 35 3.25 16.90 22.18
N ALA A 36 3.57 16.92 23.47
CA ALA A 36 2.72 17.51 24.50
C ALA A 36 2.58 19.03 24.33
N ALA A 37 3.67 19.73 24.00
CA ALA A 37 3.64 21.17 23.76
C ALA A 37 2.85 21.51 22.49
N ALA A 38 3.11 20.79 21.39
CA ALA A 38 2.39 20.98 20.13
C ALA A 38 0.89 20.68 20.25
N ALA A 39 0.52 19.63 21.00
CA ALA A 39 -0.89 19.31 21.26
C ALA A 39 -1.60 20.46 22.00
N ARG A 40 -0.96 21.06 23.01
CA ARG A 40 -1.50 22.21 23.74
C ARG A 40 -1.63 23.44 22.86
N GLU A 41 -0.62 23.75 22.06
CA GLU A 41 -0.62 24.91 21.15
C GLU A 41 -1.70 24.80 20.07
N LEU A 42 -1.90 23.60 19.51
CA LEU A 42 -2.87 23.33 18.46
C LEU A 42 -4.26 22.97 18.99
N SER A 43 -4.45 22.94 20.32
CA SER A 43 -5.68 22.47 20.96
C SER A 43 -6.13 21.07 20.48
N LEU A 44 -5.17 20.18 20.30
CA LEU A 44 -5.36 18.79 19.88
C LEU A 44 -5.13 17.84 21.05
N TYR A 45 -5.60 16.60 20.91
CA TYR A 45 -5.21 15.54 21.82
C TYR A 45 -3.84 14.99 21.39
N GLU A 46 -2.94 14.73 22.35
CA GLU A 46 -1.63 14.11 22.05
C GLU A 46 -1.77 12.80 21.28
N SER A 47 -2.82 12.02 21.57
CA SER A 47 -3.14 10.78 20.87
C SER A 47 -3.38 10.96 19.36
N GLN A 48 -3.85 12.14 18.93
CA GLN A 48 -4.01 12.45 17.50
C GLN A 48 -2.65 12.59 16.81
N LEU A 49 -1.71 13.28 17.45
CA LEU A 49 -0.34 13.42 16.93
C LEU A 49 0.37 12.07 16.86
N TYR A 50 0.25 11.23 17.89
CA TYR A 50 0.77 9.86 17.86
C TYR A 50 0.14 9.01 16.75
N ALA A 51 -1.17 9.10 16.57
CA ALA A 51 -1.88 8.37 15.51
C ALA A 51 -1.43 8.83 14.11
N TRP A 52 -1.24 10.14 13.90
CA TRP A 52 -0.74 10.66 12.63
C TRP A 52 0.71 10.26 12.35
N ARG A 53 1.57 10.29 13.37
CA ARG A 53 2.96 9.81 13.25
C ARG A 53 3.01 8.33 12.87
N SER A 54 2.22 7.50 13.55
CA SER A 54 2.11 6.07 13.25
C SER A 54 1.60 5.82 11.83
N LYS A 55 0.57 6.56 11.41
CA LYS A 55 0.03 6.48 10.05
C LYS A 55 1.06 6.87 8.99
N LEU A 56 1.84 7.94 9.21
CA LEU A 56 2.89 8.36 8.30
C LEU A 56 3.97 7.27 8.17
N GLN A 57 4.42 6.71 9.29
CA GLN A 57 5.41 5.63 9.28
C GLN A 57 4.90 4.36 8.57
N GLN A 58 3.63 4.01 8.78
CA GLN A 58 3.00 2.90 8.08
C GLN A 58 2.94 3.14 6.57
N GLN A 59 2.62 4.36 6.14
CA GLN A 59 2.59 4.72 4.72
C GLN A 59 3.97 4.66 4.05
N MET A 60 5.02 5.12 4.75
CA MET A 60 6.39 5.03 4.24
C MET A 60 6.83 3.58 4.07
N THR A 61 6.63 2.76 5.11
CA THR A 61 6.99 1.33 5.06
C THR A 61 6.15 0.54 4.05
N SER A 62 4.87 0.88 3.84
CA SER A 62 4.07 0.27 2.77
C SER A 62 4.57 0.68 1.39
N SER A 63 4.91 1.96 1.19
CA SER A 63 5.44 2.46 -0.09
C SER A 63 6.77 1.80 -0.47
N GLU A 64 7.67 1.61 0.50
CA GLU A 64 8.96 0.93 0.27
C GLU A 64 8.72 -0.53 -0.17
N ARG A 65 7.87 -1.25 0.57
CA ARG A 65 7.50 -2.64 0.22
C ARG A 65 6.84 -2.73 -1.16
N GLU A 66 5.96 -1.81 -1.50
CA GLU A 66 5.31 -1.76 -2.82
C GLU A 66 6.33 -1.55 -3.93
N SER A 67 7.33 -0.68 -3.72
CA SER A 67 8.43 -0.48 -4.67
C SER A 67 9.28 -1.73 -4.86
N GLU A 68 9.63 -2.42 -3.77
CA GLU A 68 10.37 -3.69 -3.83
C GLU A 68 9.59 -4.76 -4.60
N LEU A 69 8.28 -4.91 -4.31
CA LEU A 69 7.41 -5.84 -5.01
C LEU A 69 7.28 -5.50 -6.50
N ALA A 70 7.27 -4.22 -6.87
CA ALA A 70 7.24 -3.79 -8.26
C ALA A 70 8.53 -4.16 -9.00
N ALA A 71 9.69 -3.97 -8.35
CA ALA A 71 10.99 -4.35 -8.90
C ALA A 71 11.09 -5.87 -9.11
N GLU A 72 10.65 -6.66 -8.13
CA GLU A 72 10.66 -8.13 -8.24
C GLU A 72 9.68 -8.61 -9.32
N ASN A 73 8.49 -8.02 -9.41
CA ASN A 73 7.54 -8.32 -10.50
C ASN A 73 8.14 -8.03 -11.89
N ALA A 74 8.87 -6.92 -12.04
CA ALA A 74 9.53 -6.61 -13.30
C ALA A 74 10.61 -7.64 -13.65
N ARG A 75 11.39 -8.09 -12.66
CA ARG A 75 12.38 -9.16 -12.82
C ARG A 75 11.72 -10.48 -13.24
N LEU A 76 10.70 -10.92 -12.51
CA LEU A 76 9.99 -12.17 -12.79
C LEU A 76 9.36 -12.16 -14.19
N LYS A 77 8.78 -11.03 -14.61
CA LYS A 77 8.22 -10.89 -15.97
C LYS A 77 9.29 -11.03 -17.06
N ARG A 78 10.51 -10.52 -16.83
CA ARG A 78 11.62 -10.70 -17.78
C ARG A 78 12.05 -12.16 -17.88
N GLN A 79 12.18 -12.85 -16.74
CA GLN A 79 12.53 -14.27 -16.71
C GLN A 79 11.46 -15.13 -17.40
N LEU A 80 10.18 -14.82 -17.18
CA LEU A 80 9.08 -15.51 -17.87
C LEU A 80 9.13 -15.30 -19.40
N ALA A 81 9.46 -14.09 -19.85
CA ALA A 81 9.60 -13.81 -21.28
C ALA A 81 10.77 -14.60 -21.89
N GLU A 82 11.93 -14.58 -21.23
CA GLU A 82 13.13 -15.33 -21.66
C GLU A 82 12.84 -16.84 -21.75
N GLN A 83 12.23 -17.42 -20.72
CA GLN A 83 11.86 -18.83 -20.72
C GLN A 83 10.84 -19.17 -21.81
N ALA A 84 9.88 -18.28 -22.08
CA ALA A 84 8.91 -18.48 -23.15
C ALA A 84 9.58 -18.50 -24.54
N GLU A 85 10.58 -17.65 -24.76
CA GLU A 85 11.38 -17.64 -25.98
C GLU A 85 12.20 -18.93 -26.13
N GLU A 86 12.87 -19.39 -25.07
CA GLU A 86 13.62 -20.65 -25.07
C GLU A 86 12.72 -21.85 -25.42
N LEU A 87 11.54 -21.93 -24.78
CA LEU A 87 10.58 -22.99 -25.07
C LEU A 87 10.08 -22.93 -26.52
N ALA A 88 9.85 -21.74 -27.07
CA ALA A 88 9.46 -21.58 -28.47
C ALA A 88 10.55 -22.08 -29.43
N ILE A 89 11.83 -21.79 -29.14
CA ILE A 89 12.97 -22.28 -29.93
C ILE A 89 13.05 -23.81 -29.87
N LEU A 90 12.98 -24.39 -28.66
CA LEU A 90 13.03 -25.84 -28.48
C LEU A 90 11.89 -26.56 -29.21
N GLN A 91 10.68 -26.00 -29.14
CA GLN A 91 9.52 -26.55 -29.85
C GLN A 91 9.70 -26.47 -31.38
N LYS A 92 10.25 -25.36 -31.88
CA LYS A 92 10.57 -25.20 -33.31
C LYS A 92 11.64 -26.20 -33.77
N ALA A 93 12.67 -26.44 -32.95
CA ALA A 93 13.68 -27.45 -33.24
C ALA A 93 13.07 -28.87 -33.27
N ALA A 94 12.30 -29.23 -32.24
CA ALA A 94 11.63 -30.53 -32.16
C ALA A 94 10.72 -30.80 -33.38
N THR A 95 9.94 -29.80 -33.81
CA THR A 95 9.10 -29.92 -35.00
C THR A 95 9.90 -30.06 -36.29
N TYR A 96 11.03 -29.37 -36.43
CA TYR A 96 11.92 -29.54 -37.58
C TYR A 96 12.51 -30.94 -37.65
N PHE A 97 13.03 -31.48 -36.53
CA PHE A 97 13.59 -32.82 -36.48
C PHE A 97 12.53 -33.90 -36.74
N ALA A 98 11.33 -33.78 -36.16
CA ALA A 98 10.23 -34.72 -36.40
C ALA A 98 9.79 -34.78 -37.86
N LYS A 99 9.88 -33.66 -38.61
CA LYS A 99 9.57 -33.62 -40.05
C LYS A 99 10.63 -34.30 -40.91
N ARG A 100 11.89 -34.32 -40.46
CA ARG A 100 13.05 -34.83 -41.22
C ARG A 100 13.35 -36.31 -40.96
N LEU A 101 12.67 -36.91 -39.98
CA LEU A 101 12.74 -38.34 -39.62
C LEU A 101 11.72 -39.20 -40.39
N LYS A 102 10.95 -38.60 -41.30
CA LYS A 102 10.09 -39.26 -42.29
C LYS A 102 10.73 -39.14 -43.66
#